data_AF-A0A9W4T0F2-F1
#
_entry.id   AF-A0A9W4T0F2-F1
#
_cell.length_a   1.000
_cell.length_b   1.000
_cell.length_c   1.000
_cell.angle_alpha   90.00
_cell.angle_beta   90.00
_cell.angle_gamma   90.00
#
_symmetry.space_group_name_H-M   'P 1'
#
loop_
_entity.id
_entity.type
_entity.pdbx_description
1 polymer ?
#
loop_
_entity_poly.entity_id
_entity_poly.type
_entity_poly.pdbx_seq_one_letter_code
_entity_poly.pdbx_strand_id
1 'polypeptide(L)'
;GPKLNKKANKKKSSEIYQLVTLGKEVGLRCLPTGYSISYPPQPGLCNQYKLLFIDDNGTVFICGHANHSTCYHGRCIYYEKFYKKGVVKNIETFLKNEEKERDNENFRKIDKTLDILSKLTIEINQIEN
;
A
#
# COMPACT_ATOMS: atom_id res chain seq x y z
N GLY A 1 44.07 -18.84 13.76
CA GLY A 1 43.34 -17.82 14.54
C GLY A 1 41.89 -17.79 14.11
N PRO A 2 40.90 -17.56 15.01
CA PRO A 2 39.50 -17.63 14.66
C PRO A 2 39.10 -16.44 13.76
N LYS A 3 38.37 -16.73 12.68
CA LYS A 3 37.80 -15.74 11.76
C LYS A 3 36.66 -14.99 12.47
N LEU A 4 36.85 -13.71 12.76
CA LEU A 4 35.79 -12.79 13.18
C LEU A 4 34.83 -12.56 12.00
N ASN A 5 33.71 -13.29 12.00
CA ASN A 5 32.58 -13.03 11.13
C ASN A 5 31.92 -11.70 11.54
N LYS A 6 32.41 -10.58 10.99
CA LYS A 6 31.65 -9.33 10.99
C LYS A 6 30.46 -9.52 10.06
N LYS A 7 29.32 -9.96 10.61
CA LYS A 7 28.00 -9.73 9.97
C LYS A 7 27.83 -8.22 9.89
N ALA A 8 28.27 -7.64 8.77
CA ALA A 8 27.91 -6.29 8.41
C ALA A 8 26.39 -6.26 8.29
N ASN A 9 25.71 -5.76 9.32
CA ASN A 9 24.33 -5.31 9.19
C ASN A 9 24.33 -4.30 8.04
N LYS A 10 23.88 -4.76 6.86
CA LYS A 10 23.70 -3.92 5.67
C LYS A 10 22.62 -2.91 6.05
N LYS A 11 23.02 -1.78 6.64
CA LYS A 11 22.17 -0.61 6.82
C LYS A 11 21.55 -0.37 5.45
N LYS A 12 20.23 -0.60 5.34
CA LYS A 12 19.47 -0.30 4.13
C LYS A 12 19.79 1.15 3.81
N SER A 13 20.55 1.39 2.74
CA SER A 13 20.91 2.73 2.29
C SER A 13 19.60 3.50 2.25
N SER A 14 19.49 4.55 3.07
CA SER A 14 18.32 5.41 3.00
C SER A 14 18.43 6.08 1.64
N GLU A 15 17.71 5.57 0.65
CA GLU A 15 17.64 6.17 -0.67
C GLU A 15 17.10 7.60 -0.49
N ILE A 16 17.94 8.56 -0.86
CA ILE A 16 17.67 9.99 -0.79
C ILE A 16 17.02 10.39 -2.12
N TYR A 17 16.01 11.24 -2.04
CA TYR A 17 15.21 11.66 -3.18
C TYR A 17 15.13 13.20 -3.25
N GLN A 18 15.32 13.78 -4.43
CA GLN A 18 15.28 15.24 -4.63
C GLN A 18 13.88 15.74 -5.03
N LEU A 19 13.20 16.46 -4.14
CA LEU A 19 11.96 17.18 -4.43
C LEU A 19 12.28 18.53 -5.09
N VAL A 20 12.34 18.54 -6.43
CA VAL A 20 12.74 19.72 -7.23
C VAL A 20 11.86 20.94 -6.98
N THR A 21 10.55 20.75 -6.79
CA THR A 21 9.61 21.84 -6.46
C THR A 21 9.92 22.53 -5.13
N LEU A 22 10.61 21.84 -4.20
CA LEU A 22 10.95 22.35 -2.87
C LEU A 22 12.44 22.63 -2.71
N GLY A 23 13.28 22.31 -3.70
CA GLY A 23 14.74 22.38 -3.60
C GLY A 23 15.32 21.54 -2.45
N LYS A 24 14.66 20.44 -2.08
CA LYS A 24 15.01 19.65 -0.88
C LYS A 24 15.28 18.19 -1.22
N GLU A 25 16.26 17.61 -0.55
CA GLU A 25 16.48 16.18 -0.51
C GLU A 25 15.75 15.57 0.70
N VAL A 26 15.01 14.49 0.46
CA VAL A 26 14.22 13.81 1.49
C VAL A 26 14.46 12.31 1.40
N GLY A 27 14.43 11.61 2.53
CA GLY A 27 14.43 10.15 2.51
C GLY A 27 13.11 9.62 1.94
N LEU A 28 13.12 8.41 1.37
CA LEU A 28 11.90 7.76 0.85
C LEU A 28 10.71 7.73 1.84
N ARG A 29 11.00 7.63 3.14
CA ARG A 29 9.98 7.63 4.21
C ARG A 29 9.32 8.99 4.43
N CYS A 30 9.88 10.05 3.86
CA CYS A 30 9.41 11.43 3.98
C CYS A 30 8.77 11.93 2.68
N LEU A 31 8.53 11.04 1.71
CA LEU A 31 7.88 11.42 0.46
C LEU A 31 6.38 11.71 0.71
N PRO A 32 5.80 12.73 0.05
CA PRO A 32 4.38 13.00 0.14
C PRO A 32 3.52 11.79 -0.25
N THR A 33 2.36 11.64 0.37
CA THR A 33 1.40 10.58 0.02
C THR A 33 0.98 10.70 -1.45
N GLY A 34 1.29 9.69 -2.26
CA GLY A 34 1.08 9.70 -3.71
C GLY A 34 2.33 9.86 -4.55
N TYR A 35 3.49 10.01 -3.91
CA TYR A 35 4.75 9.99 -4.62
C TYR A 35 5.07 8.57 -5.11
N SER A 36 5.01 8.38 -6.43
CA SER A 36 5.32 7.09 -7.03
C SER A 36 6.84 6.94 -7.18
N ILE A 37 7.46 6.15 -6.30
CA ILE A 37 8.89 5.79 -6.41
C ILE A 37 9.21 5.05 -7.72
N SER A 38 8.24 4.32 -8.29
CA SER A 38 8.42 3.57 -9.54
C SER A 38 8.41 4.46 -10.78
N TYR A 39 7.96 5.71 -10.65
CA TYR A 39 7.87 6.67 -11.74
C TYR A 39 8.36 8.03 -11.22
N PRO A 40 9.67 8.21 -11.02
CA PRO A 40 10.20 9.48 -10.54
C PRO A 40 9.92 10.59 -11.56
N PRO A 41 9.51 11.79 -11.12
CA PRO A 41 9.43 12.95 -12.00
C PRO A 41 10.77 13.31 -12.60
N GLN A 42 10.71 13.78 -13.83
CA GLN A 42 11.85 14.26 -14.58
C GLN A 42 11.72 15.78 -14.70
N PRO A 43 12.59 16.55 -14.03
CA PRO A 43 12.55 18.00 -14.07
C PRO A 43 12.62 18.53 -15.50
N GLY A 44 11.80 19.52 -15.83
CA GLY A 44 11.80 20.18 -17.14
C GLY A 44 11.21 19.35 -18.29
N LEU A 45 10.75 18.12 -18.04
CA LEU A 45 10.17 17.25 -19.07
C LEU A 45 8.69 16.96 -18.81
N CYS A 46 7.92 16.93 -19.88
CA CYS A 46 6.56 16.40 -19.87
C CYS A 46 6.56 14.89 -19.61
N ASN A 47 5.74 14.45 -18.68
CA ASN A 47 5.66 13.05 -18.28
C ASN A 47 5.04 12.17 -19.37
N GLN A 48 4.15 12.72 -20.19
CA GLN A 48 3.48 11.99 -21.28
C GLN A 48 4.40 11.78 -22.48
N TYR A 49 5.03 12.84 -22.98
CA TYR A 49 5.81 12.79 -24.23
C TYR A 49 7.32 12.86 -24.06
N LYS A 50 7.82 13.10 -22.84
CA LYS A 50 9.27 13.23 -22.54
C LYS A 50 9.95 14.36 -23.31
N LEU A 51 9.18 15.38 -23.71
CA LEU A 51 9.67 16.58 -24.36
C LEU A 51 9.81 17.72 -23.35
N LEU A 52 10.72 18.65 -23.65
CA LEU A 52 10.97 19.85 -22.85
C LEU A 52 9.76 20.79 -22.85
N PHE A 53 9.66 21.59 -21.79
CA PHE A 53 8.77 22.75 -21.77
C PHE A 53 9.41 23.89 -22.57
N ILE A 54 8.58 24.58 -23.36
CA ILE A 54 8.95 25.76 -24.14
C ILE A 54 7.99 26.86 -23.70
N ASP A 55 8.50 28.03 -23.34
CA ASP A 55 7.71 29.21 -22.96
C ASP A 55 6.67 28.93 -21.86
N ASP A 56 7.07 28.22 -20.79
CA ASP A 56 6.23 27.88 -19.64
C ASP A 56 4.91 27.15 -20.00
N ASN A 57 4.89 26.44 -21.13
CA ASN A 57 3.72 25.68 -21.62
C ASN A 57 3.41 24.40 -20.83
N GLY A 58 3.71 24.36 -19.53
CA GLY A 58 3.60 23.18 -18.70
C GLY A 58 3.13 23.47 -17.28
N THR A 59 2.66 22.42 -16.61
CA THR A 59 2.25 22.47 -15.21
C THR A 59 2.96 21.37 -14.44
N VAL A 60 3.55 21.73 -13.30
CA VAL A 60 4.14 20.79 -12.35
C VAL A 60 3.14 20.51 -11.24
N PHE A 61 2.81 19.23 -11.02
CA PHE A 61 1.92 18.77 -9.96
C PHE A 61 2.65 18.70 -8.61
N ILE A 62 1.90 18.64 -7.52
CA ILE A 62 2.44 18.47 -6.15
C ILE A 62 3.29 17.19 -5.98
N CYS A 63 3.03 16.15 -6.79
CA CYS A 63 3.84 14.94 -6.83
C CYS A 63 5.16 15.11 -7.63
N GLY A 64 5.46 16.32 -8.10
CA GLY A 64 6.65 16.67 -8.87
C GLY A 64 6.58 16.33 -10.36
N HIS A 65 5.58 15.55 -10.81
CA HIS A 65 5.38 15.27 -12.23
C HIS A 65 4.96 16.52 -12.98
N ALA A 66 5.36 16.64 -14.23
CA ALA A 66 5.03 17.80 -15.04
C ALA A 66 4.42 17.36 -16.38
N ASN A 67 3.45 18.10 -16.91
CA ASN A 67 2.83 17.85 -18.21
C ASN A 67 2.70 19.15 -18.99
N HIS A 68 2.75 19.10 -20.33
CA HIS A 68 2.40 20.28 -21.14
C HIS A 68 0.94 20.65 -20.88
N SER A 69 0.57 21.92 -21.03
CA SER A 69 -0.82 22.37 -20.90
C SER A 69 -1.77 21.61 -21.84
N THR A 70 -1.29 21.19 -23.01
CA THR A 70 -2.03 20.34 -23.97
C THR A 70 -2.11 18.87 -23.56
N CYS A 71 -1.18 18.40 -22.73
CA CYS A 71 -1.17 17.05 -22.15
C CYS A 71 -1.90 17.00 -20.80
N TYR A 72 -2.21 18.17 -20.25
CA TYR A 72 -2.77 18.34 -18.93
C TYR A 72 -4.26 18.00 -18.94
N HIS A 73 -4.58 16.83 -18.38
CA HIS A 73 -5.96 16.39 -18.18
C HIS A 73 -6.44 16.70 -16.74
N GLY A 74 -5.97 17.78 -16.13
CA GLY A 74 -6.34 18.14 -14.75
C GLY A 74 -5.61 17.36 -13.65
N ARG A 75 -4.95 16.24 -13.98
CA ARG A 75 -4.45 15.26 -12.99
C ARG A 75 -3.17 14.58 -13.43
N CYS A 76 -2.35 14.15 -12.47
CA CYS A 76 -1.19 13.30 -12.73
C CYS A 76 -1.60 11.83 -12.87
N ILE A 77 -1.29 11.20 -14.00
CA ILE A 77 -1.63 9.79 -14.29
C ILE A 77 -0.98 8.80 -13.31
N TYR A 78 0.23 9.11 -12.82
CA TYR A 78 0.97 8.22 -11.92
C TYR A 78 0.43 8.30 -10.50
N TYR A 79 0.11 9.52 -10.05
CA TYR A 79 -0.56 9.76 -8.79
C TYR A 79 -1.93 9.07 -8.75
N GLU A 80 -2.75 9.24 -9.79
CA GLU A 80 -4.07 8.62 -9.88
C GLU A 80 -3.99 7.09 -9.84
N LYS A 81 -3.07 6.48 -10.60
CA LYS A 81 -2.84 5.04 -10.59
C LYS A 81 -2.40 4.52 -9.22
N PHE A 82 -1.50 5.25 -8.55
CA PHE A 82 -1.04 4.88 -7.20
C PHE A 82 -2.20 4.86 -6.20
N TYR A 83 -3.00 5.93 -6.16
CA TYR A 83 -4.14 6.01 -5.25
C TYR A 83 -5.20 4.94 -5.56
N LYS A 84 -5.57 4.76 -6.83
CA LYS A 84 -6.54 3.72 -7.22
C LYS A 84 -6.08 2.34 -6.77
N LYS A 85 -4.79 2.01 -6.96
CA LYS A 85 -4.21 0.74 -6.49
C LYS A 85 -4.25 0.60 -4.97
N GLY A 86 -3.96 1.68 -4.23
CA GLY A 86 -4.06 1.69 -2.78
C GLY A 86 -5.49 1.46 -2.28
N VAL A 87 -6.47 2.13 -2.88
CA VAL A 87 -7.89 1.97 -2.55
C VAL A 87 -8.35 0.54 -2.80
N VAL A 88 -8.07 -0.02 -3.98
CA VAL A 88 -8.45 -1.40 -4.32
C VAL A 88 -7.84 -2.38 -3.31
N LYS A 89 -6.54 -2.25 -3.01
CA LYS A 89 -5.87 -3.11 -2.03
C LYS A 89 -6.50 -3.03 -0.63
N ASN A 90 -6.90 -1.83 -0.20
CA ASN A 90 -7.55 -1.64 1.08
C ASN A 90 -8.93 -2.31 1.11
N ILE A 91 -9.73 -2.16 0.04
CA ILE A 91 -11.04 -2.82 -0.11
C ILE A 91 -10.87 -4.34 -0.06
N GLU A 92 -9.94 -4.90 -0.83
CA GLU A 92 -9.66 -6.35 -0.82
C GLU A 92 -9.25 -6.85 0.57
N THR A 93 -8.45 -6.06 1.30
CA THR A 93 -8.03 -6.42 2.66
C THR A 93 -9.19 -6.37 3.64
N PHE A 94 -10.06 -5.36 3.52
CA PHE A 94 -11.25 -5.22 4.33
C PHE A 94 -12.21 -6.40 4.13
N LEU A 95 -12.54 -6.73 2.87
CA LEU A 95 -13.43 -7.85 2.55
C LEU A 95 -12.91 -9.19 3.07
N LYS A 96 -11.60 -9.45 2.96
CA LYS A 96 -10.96 -10.65 3.50
C LYS A 96 -11.07 -10.75 5.03
N ASN A 97 -10.94 -9.61 5.72
CA ASN A 97 -11.08 -9.58 7.17
C ASN A 97 -12.53 -9.83 7.59
N GLU A 98 -13.51 -9.24 6.90
CA GLU A 98 -14.92 -9.51 7.15
C GLU A 98 -15.29 -11.00 6.93
N GLU A 99 -14.77 -11.62 5.86
CA GLU A 99 -14.96 -13.06 5.62
C GLU A 99 -14.42 -13.90 6.78
N LYS A 100 -13.19 -13.62 7.19
CA LYS A 100 -12.53 -14.33 8.29
C LYS A 100 -13.28 -14.14 9.63
N GLU A 101 -13.82 -12.96 9.88
CA GLU A 101 -14.63 -12.68 11.07
C GLU A 101 -15.94 -13.48 11.06
N ARG A 102 -16.61 -13.56 9.92
CA ARG A 102 -17.82 -14.39 9.76
C ARG A 102 -17.52 -15.87 10.00
N ASP A 103 -16.42 -16.38 9.44
CA ASP A 103 -16.01 -17.77 9.61
C ASP A 103 -15.71 -18.10 11.08
N ASN A 104 -15.01 -17.21 11.77
CA ASN A 104 -14.72 -17.35 13.20
C ASN A 104 -16.01 -17.36 14.05
N GLU A 105 -16.98 -16.51 13.74
CA GLU A 105 -18.26 -16.50 14.48
C GLU A 105 -19.07 -17.77 14.21
N ASN A 106 -19.06 -18.29 12.97
CA ASN A 106 -19.68 -19.58 12.65
C ASN A 106 -19.02 -20.74 13.40
N PHE A 107 -17.69 -20.78 13.44
CA PHE A 107 -16.95 -21.79 14.21
C PHE A 107 -17.34 -21.75 15.70
N ARG A 108 -17.43 -20.54 16.29
CA ARG A 108 -17.85 -20.37 17.69
C ARG A 108 -19.27 -20.85 17.94
N LYS A 109 -20.18 -20.70 16.98
CA LYS A 109 -21.55 -21.24 17.08
C LYS A 109 -21.56 -22.77 17.03
N ILE A 110 -20.79 -23.37 16.12
CA ILE A 110 -20.69 -24.83 16.01
C ILE A 110 -20.13 -25.43 17.29
N ASP A 111 -19.06 -24.84 17.84
CA ASP A 111 -18.42 -25.30 19.08
C ASP A 111 -19.39 -25.29 20.26
N LYS A 112 -20.17 -24.22 20.43
CA LYS A 112 -21.25 -24.15 21.44
C LYS A 112 -22.33 -25.20 21.23
N THR A 113 -22.73 -25.43 19.99
CA THR A 113 -23.74 -26.45 19.66
C THR A 113 -23.21 -27.85 19.99
N LEU A 114 -21.93 -28.13 19.71
CA LEU A 114 -21.28 -29.40 20.04
C LEU A 114 -21.20 -29.63 21.56
N ASP A 115 -20.86 -28.59 22.34
CA ASP A 115 -20.86 -28.66 23.81
C ASP A 115 -22.26 -28.98 24.37
N ILE A 116 -23.30 -28.34 23.85
CA ILE A 116 -24.70 -28.61 24.24
C ILE A 116 -25.09 -30.05 23.87
N LEU A 117 -24.80 -30.50 22.64
CA LEU A 117 -25.09 -31.86 22.20
C LEU A 117 -24.38 -32.92 23.06
N SER A 118 -23.13 -32.67 23.45
CA SER A 118 -22.39 -33.57 24.32
C SER A 118 -23.04 -33.70 25.70
N LYS A 119 -23.50 -32.59 26.29
CA LYS A 119 -24.20 -32.59 27.58
C LYS A 119 -25.52 -33.36 27.50
N LEU A 120 -26.33 -33.09 26.47
CA LEU A 120 -27.60 -33.80 26.26
C LEU A 120 -27.39 -35.30 26.04
N THR A 121 -26.35 -35.69 25.30
CA THR A 121 -26.01 -37.11 25.09
C THR A 121 -25.71 -37.80 26.41
N ILE A 122 -24.96 -37.15 27.30
CA ILE A 122 -24.66 -37.69 28.64
C ILE A 122 -25.95 -37.84 29.46
N GLU A 123 -26.82 -36.84 29.45
CA GLU A 123 -28.10 -36.88 30.17
C GLU A 123 -29.03 -37.99 29.66
N ILE A 124 -29.14 -38.19 28.34
CA ILE A 124 -29.95 -39.26 27.75
C ILE A 124 -29.43 -40.63 28.19
N ASN A 125 -28.11 -40.86 28.13
CA ASN A 125 -27.51 -42.13 28.54
C ASN A 125 -27.72 -42.44 30.03
N GLN A 126 -27.96 -41.43 30.88
CA GLN A 126 -28.29 -41.61 32.29
C GLN A 126 -29.76 -41.96 32.54
N ILE A 127 -30.65 -41.71 31.57
CA ILE A 127 -32.07 -42.09 31.64
C ILE A 127 -32.27 -43.54 31.18
N GLU A 128 -31.43 -44.01 30.26
CA GLU A 128 -31.51 -45.37 29.70
C GLU A 128 -30.91 -46.47 30.61
N ASN A 129 -30.31 -46.11 31.75
CA ASN A 129 -29.77 -47.02 32.78
C ASN A 129 -30.56 -46.91 34.09
#